data_AF-A0A4Q1AIF2-F1
#
_entry.id   AF-A0A4Q1AIF2-F1
#
_cell.length_a   1.000
_cell.length_b   1.000
_cell.length_c   1.000
_cell.angle_alpha   90.00
_cell.angle_beta   90.00
_cell.angle_gamma   90.00
#
_symmetry.space_group_name_H-M   'P 1'
#
loop_
_entity.id
_entity.type
_entity.pdbx_description
1 polymer ?
#
loop_
_entity_poly.entity_id
_entity_poly.type
_entity_poly.pdbx_seq_one_letter_code
_entity_poly.pdbx_strand_id
1 'polypeptide(L)'
;MIKTKHDVTIEIDGDSFKVTVSEITKEIKKQLDANAKDRAAEFEELDNKTFELKELEEEYALNKQILSSSEISDVELLKEQKAMNKRISSLKKDISELQKNLISVADAIEKNHEEAFDLCVKGENASSLKKKIDEIGISYSLVYKSLRELVSKAIEKK
;
A
#
# COMPACT_ATOMS: atom_id res chain seq x y z
N MET A 1 -33.47 -10.36 14.66
CA MET A 1 -32.87 -9.15 14.04
C MET A 1 -31.39 -9.15 14.43
N ILE A 2 -30.48 -9.30 13.47
CA ILE A 2 -29.03 -9.27 13.74
C ILE A 2 -28.65 -7.80 13.97
N LYS A 3 -28.04 -7.49 15.12
CA LYS A 3 -27.45 -6.17 15.37
C LYS A 3 -26.08 -6.15 14.70
N THR A 4 -25.82 -5.15 13.87
CA THR A 4 -24.56 -4.99 13.12
C THR A 4 -23.75 -3.79 13.61
N LYS A 5 -24.23 -3.12 14.67
CA LYS A 5 -23.61 -1.97 15.34
C LYS A 5 -23.64 -2.19 16.84
N HIS A 6 -22.51 -1.95 17.48
CA HIS A 6 -22.29 -2.26 18.89
C HIS A 6 -21.56 -1.10 19.56
N ASP A 7 -22.17 -0.55 20.60
CA ASP A 7 -21.50 0.41 21.46
C ASP A 7 -20.56 -0.33 22.40
N VAL A 8 -19.29 0.04 22.35
CA VAL A 8 -18.23 -0.55 23.17
C VAL A 8 -17.40 0.56 23.81
N THR A 9 -16.77 0.24 24.92
CA THR A 9 -15.79 1.10 25.58
C THR A 9 -14.44 0.42 25.48
N ILE A 10 -13.47 1.10 24.87
CA ILE A 10 -12.07 0.67 24.81
C ILE A 10 -11.24 1.58 25.71
N GLU A 11 -10.27 0.99 26.40
CA GLU A 11 -9.30 1.72 27.21
C GLU A 11 -7.92 1.59 26.58
N ILE A 12 -7.25 2.72 26.36
CA ILE A 12 -5.89 2.78 25.84
C ILE A 12 -5.10 3.71 26.75
N ASP A 13 -4.06 3.16 27.40
CA ASP A 13 -3.16 3.93 28.27
C ASP A 13 -3.90 4.73 29.36
N GLY A 14 -4.91 4.09 29.98
CA GLY A 14 -5.75 4.68 31.03
C GLY A 14 -6.87 5.61 30.53
N ASP A 15 -6.87 5.99 29.26
CA ASP A 15 -7.93 6.80 28.65
C ASP A 15 -9.06 5.91 28.11
N SER A 16 -10.31 6.27 28.42
CA SER A 16 -11.50 5.50 28.04
C SER A 16 -12.30 6.14 26.91
N PHE A 17 -12.54 5.38 25.84
CA PHE A 17 -13.21 5.85 24.63
C PHE A 17 -14.48 5.06 24.36
N LYS A 18 -15.62 5.75 24.31
CA LYS A 18 -16.91 5.16 23.93
C LYS A 18 -17.13 5.31 22.43
N VAL A 19 -17.20 4.20 21.73
CA VAL A 19 -17.35 4.16 20.28
C VAL A 19 -18.40 3.14 19.86
N THR A 20 -19.03 3.40 18.72
CA THR A 20 -19.92 2.46 18.04
C THR A 20 -19.12 1.77 16.95
N VAL A 21 -18.97 0.44 17.07
CA VAL A 21 -18.30 -0.40 16.09
C VAL A 21 -19.35 -1.08 15.23
N SER A 22 -19.24 -0.93 13.91
CA SER A 22 -20.06 -1.67 12.95
C SER A 22 -19.28 -2.81 12.31
N GLU A 23 -19.98 -3.88 11.93
CA GLU A 23 -19.37 -4.95 11.14
C GLU A 23 -18.92 -4.48 9.75
N ILE A 24 -17.91 -5.16 9.20
CA ILE A 24 -17.49 -4.97 7.81
C ILE A 24 -18.60 -5.50 6.91
N THR A 25 -19.33 -4.58 6.29
CA THR A 25 -20.33 -4.91 5.27
C THR A 25 -19.66 -5.28 3.94
N LYS A 26 -20.42 -5.86 3.02
CA LYS A 26 -19.93 -6.12 1.65
C LYS A 26 -19.41 -4.86 0.95
N GLU A 27 -20.05 -3.71 1.19
CA GLU A 27 -19.67 -2.44 0.57
C GLU A 27 -18.33 -1.93 1.13
N ILE A 28 -18.16 -1.96 2.46
CA ILE A 28 -16.89 -1.60 3.11
C ILE A 28 -15.78 -2.53 2.63
N LYS A 29 -16.04 -3.84 2.57
CA LYS A 29 -15.06 -4.81 2.06
C LYS A 29 -14.65 -4.48 0.62
N LYS A 30 -15.61 -4.16 -0.25
CA LYS A 30 -15.33 -3.79 -1.64
C LYS A 30 -14.46 -2.54 -1.75
N GLN A 31 -14.66 -1.55 -0.88
CA GLN A 31 -13.83 -0.34 -0.83
C GLN A 31 -12.39 -0.66 -0.39
N LEU A 32 -12.23 -1.44 0.68
CA LEU A 32 -10.90 -1.87 1.16
C LEU A 32 -10.17 -2.72 0.12
N ASP A 33 -10.87 -3.67 -0.52
CA ASP A 33 -10.31 -4.52 -1.57
C ASP A 33 -9.88 -3.69 -2.80
N ALA A 34 -10.63 -2.64 -3.16
CA ALA A 34 -10.27 -1.73 -4.26
C ALA A 34 -8.98 -0.96 -3.93
N ASN A 35 -8.89 -0.35 -2.75
CA ASN A 35 -7.70 0.38 -2.32
C ASN A 35 -6.46 -0.52 -2.23
N ALA A 36 -6.63 -1.74 -1.72
CA ALA A 36 -5.55 -2.73 -1.68
C ALA A 36 -5.08 -3.14 -3.09
N LYS A 37 -6.01 -3.28 -4.04
CA LYS A 37 -5.71 -3.59 -5.43
C LYS A 37 -4.97 -2.46 -6.13
N ASP A 38 -5.38 -1.21 -5.91
CA ASP A 38 -4.71 -0.04 -6.50
C ASP A 38 -3.26 0.04 -6.02
N ARG A 39 -3.01 -0.17 -4.72
CA ARG A 39 -1.64 -0.26 -4.18
C ARG A 39 -0.85 -1.42 -4.77
N ALA A 40 -1.46 -2.60 -4.90
CA ALA A 40 -0.79 -3.75 -5.51
C ALA A 40 -0.39 -3.47 -6.98
N ALA A 41 -1.22 -2.74 -7.72
CA ALA A 41 -0.92 -2.34 -9.09
C ALA A 41 0.29 -1.40 -9.17
N GLU A 42 0.48 -0.49 -8.20
CA GLU A 42 1.68 0.38 -8.14
C GLU A 42 2.97 -0.43 -7.95
N PHE A 43 2.96 -1.47 -7.11
CA PHE A 43 4.10 -2.38 -6.97
C PHE A 43 4.35 -3.18 -8.25
N GLU A 44 3.30 -3.70 -8.87
CA GLU A 44 3.41 -4.44 -10.13
C GLU A 44 3.97 -3.56 -11.25
N GLU A 45 3.57 -2.28 -11.33
CA GLU A 45 4.12 -1.32 -12.30
C GLU A 45 5.63 -1.07 -12.06
N LEU A 46 6.04 -0.89 -10.80
CA LEU A 46 7.44 -0.74 -10.45
C LEU A 46 8.27 -1.96 -10.86
N ASP A 47 7.78 -3.16 -10.55
CA ASP A 47 8.45 -4.42 -10.90
C ASP A 47 8.58 -4.58 -12.42
N ASN A 48 7.50 -4.30 -13.16
CA ASN A 48 7.49 -4.36 -14.62
C ASN A 48 8.50 -3.37 -15.24
N LYS A 49 8.53 -2.11 -14.77
CA LYS A 49 9.50 -1.11 -15.27
C LYS A 49 10.94 -1.47 -14.90
N THR A 50 11.15 -2.05 -13.72
CA THR A 50 12.47 -2.52 -13.27
C THR A 50 12.96 -3.68 -14.12
N PHE A 51 12.05 -4.59 -14.48
CA PHE A 51 12.34 -5.68 -15.41
C PHE A 51 12.65 -5.16 -16.82
N GLU A 52 11.83 -4.27 -17.39
CA GLU A 52 12.09 -3.64 -18.69
C GLU A 52 13.45 -2.93 -18.71
N LEU A 53 13.79 -2.20 -17.64
CA LEU A 53 15.09 -1.55 -17.52
C LEU A 53 16.24 -2.55 -17.57
N LYS A 54 16.12 -3.67 -16.85
CA LYS A 54 17.15 -4.70 -16.81
C LYS A 54 17.37 -5.35 -18.18
N GLU A 55 16.29 -5.75 -18.86
CA GLU A 55 16.39 -6.31 -20.21
C GLU A 55 17.04 -5.33 -21.19
N LEU A 56 16.66 -4.05 -21.12
CA LEU A 56 17.20 -3.01 -21.98
C LEU A 56 18.69 -2.71 -21.69
N GLU A 57 19.10 -2.76 -20.42
CA GLU A 57 20.52 -2.61 -20.04
C GLU A 57 21.37 -3.80 -20.51
N GLU A 58 20.83 -5.03 -20.46
CA GLU A 58 21.49 -6.23 -20.98
C GLU A 58 21.66 -6.16 -22.51
N GLU A 59 20.61 -5.78 -23.25
CA GLU A 59 20.67 -5.59 -24.70
C GLU A 59 21.64 -4.46 -25.08
N TYR A 60 21.60 -3.34 -24.37
CA TYR A 60 22.53 -2.23 -24.53
C TYR A 60 23.99 -2.68 -24.37
N ALA A 61 24.28 -3.48 -23.34
CA ALA A 61 25.62 -4.00 -23.07
C ALA A 61 26.10 -4.95 -24.17
N LEU A 62 25.23 -5.85 -24.67
CA LEU A 62 25.55 -6.75 -25.76
C LEU A 62 25.86 -5.98 -27.05
N ASN A 63 25.00 -5.02 -27.43
CA ASN A 63 25.21 -4.19 -28.61
C ASN A 63 26.53 -3.40 -28.52
N LYS A 64 26.92 -2.97 -27.31
CA LYS A 64 28.20 -2.29 -27.09
C LYS A 64 29.40 -3.22 -27.28
N GLN A 65 29.29 -4.48 -26.85
CA GLN A 65 30.30 -5.50 -27.10
C GLN A 65 30.45 -5.78 -28.60
N ILE A 66 29.33 -5.93 -29.32
CA ILE A 66 29.32 -6.13 -30.77
C ILE A 66 30.06 -4.97 -31.47
N LEU A 67 29.66 -3.72 -31.18
CA LEU A 67 30.31 -2.52 -31.74
C LEU A 67 31.81 -2.42 -31.41
N SER A 68 32.24 -2.93 -30.26
CA SER A 68 33.66 -2.94 -29.88
C SER A 68 34.48 -4.03 -30.57
N SER A 69 33.81 -5.08 -31.07
CA SER A 69 34.41 -6.22 -31.76
C SER A 69 34.39 -6.11 -33.29
N SER A 70 33.59 -5.19 -33.85
CA SER A 70 33.50 -4.99 -35.30
C SER A 70 34.51 -3.94 -35.80
N GLU A 71 35.29 -4.28 -36.84
CA GLU A 71 36.17 -3.31 -37.54
C GLU A 71 35.37 -2.30 -38.37
N ILE A 72 34.07 -2.51 -38.54
CA ILE A 72 33.15 -1.65 -39.29
C ILE A 72 32.21 -0.94 -38.31
N SER A 73 32.09 0.38 -38.43
CA SER A 73 31.13 1.17 -37.68
C SER A 73 29.71 0.95 -38.23
N ASP A 74 28.88 0.20 -37.52
CA ASP A 74 27.47 0.05 -37.87
C ASP A 74 26.66 1.25 -37.37
N VAL A 75 26.33 2.15 -38.30
CA VAL A 75 25.61 3.39 -38.03
C VAL A 75 24.18 3.13 -37.54
N GLU A 76 23.54 2.05 -37.97
CA GLU A 76 22.19 1.69 -37.49
C GLU A 76 22.26 1.24 -36.03
N LEU A 77 23.20 0.35 -35.71
CA LEU A 77 23.41 -0.11 -34.33
C LEU A 77 23.79 1.04 -33.38
N LEU A 78 24.54 2.05 -33.86
CA LEU A 78 24.83 3.27 -33.10
C LEU A 78 23.58 4.15 -32.87
N LYS A 79 22.64 4.21 -33.82
CA LYS A 79 21.36 4.91 -33.63
C LYS A 79 20.48 4.19 -32.63
N GLU A 80 20.40 2.87 -32.71
CA GLU A 80 19.68 2.03 -31.75
C GLU A 80 20.22 2.22 -30.34
N GLN A 81 21.55 2.16 -30.17
CA GLN A 81 22.25 2.47 -28.93
C GLN A 81 21.87 3.83 -28.33
N LYS A 82 21.80 4.87 -29.17
CA LYS A 82 21.39 6.21 -28.74
C LYS A 82 19.92 6.25 -28.30
N ALA A 83 19.04 5.52 -28.98
CA ALA A 83 17.63 5.42 -28.62
C ALA A 83 17.44 4.64 -27.31
N MET A 84 18.12 3.51 -27.15
CA MET A 84 18.15 2.70 -25.92
C MET A 84 18.61 3.53 -24.73
N ASN A 85 19.70 4.30 -24.85
CA ASN A 85 20.19 5.17 -23.79
C ASN A 85 19.15 6.20 -23.30
N LYS A 86 18.38 6.78 -24.23
CA LYS A 86 17.30 7.71 -23.86
C LYS A 86 16.20 6.99 -23.08
N ARG A 87 15.83 5.78 -23.51
CA ARG A 87 14.79 4.98 -22.87
C ARG A 87 15.22 4.47 -21.49
N ILE A 88 16.46 4.00 -21.34
CA ILE A 88 17.10 3.68 -20.04
C ILE A 88 17.00 4.88 -19.09
N SER A 89 17.37 6.07 -19.57
CA SER A 89 17.33 7.28 -18.76
C SER A 89 15.90 7.65 -18.32
N SER A 90 14.92 7.48 -19.21
CA SER A 90 13.51 7.68 -18.89
C SER A 90 13.02 6.67 -17.85
N LEU A 91 13.30 5.38 -18.05
CA LEU A 91 12.89 4.32 -17.13
C LEU A 91 13.48 4.51 -15.74
N LYS A 92 14.75 4.89 -15.63
CA LYS A 92 15.39 5.21 -14.34
C LYS A 92 14.69 6.36 -13.62
N LYS A 93 14.25 7.37 -14.36
CA LYS A 93 13.50 8.50 -13.79
C LYS A 93 12.14 8.04 -13.29
N ASP A 94 11.38 7.31 -14.11
CA ASP A 94 10.06 6.78 -13.75
C ASP A 94 10.14 5.87 -12.51
N ILE A 95 11.10 4.93 -12.48
CA ILE A 95 11.34 4.03 -11.34
C ILE A 95 11.64 4.85 -10.08
N SER A 96 12.50 5.87 -10.19
CA SER A 96 12.82 6.73 -9.04
C SER A 96 11.61 7.51 -8.53
N GLU A 97 10.72 7.95 -9.42
CA GLU A 97 9.48 8.63 -9.05
C GLU A 97 8.49 7.67 -8.37
N LEU A 98 8.30 6.46 -8.91
CA LEU A 98 7.47 5.42 -8.31
C LEU A 98 7.98 5.02 -6.91
N GLN A 99 9.28 4.80 -6.76
CA GLN A 99 9.89 4.43 -5.48
C GLN A 99 9.74 5.50 -4.40
N LYS A 100 9.70 6.79 -4.77
CA LYS A 100 9.47 7.88 -3.78
C LYS A 100 8.05 7.88 -3.24
N ASN A 101 7.09 7.43 -4.03
CA ASN A 101 5.67 7.46 -3.68
C ASN A 101 5.21 6.14 -3.04
N LEU A 102 5.93 5.05 -3.30
CA LEU A 102 5.66 3.74 -2.72
C LEU A 102 5.98 3.73 -1.22
N ILE A 103 4.94 3.45 -0.44
CA ILE A 103 5.07 3.10 0.97
C ILE A 103 5.52 1.65 1.12
N SER A 104 6.02 1.25 2.29
CA SER A 104 6.35 -0.16 2.51
C SER A 104 5.09 -1.03 2.50
N VAL A 105 5.24 -2.33 2.24
CA VAL A 105 4.12 -3.30 2.31
C VAL A 105 3.49 -3.30 3.71
N ALA A 106 4.31 -3.16 4.76
CA ALA A 106 3.81 -3.07 6.13
C ALA A 106 2.94 -1.82 6.33
N ASP A 107 3.39 -0.66 5.83
CA ASP A 107 2.62 0.58 5.91
C ASP A 107 1.33 0.51 5.07
N ALA A 108 1.37 -0.18 3.93
CA ALA A 108 0.20 -0.39 3.08
C ALA A 108 -0.88 -1.25 3.77
N ILE A 109 -0.46 -2.29 4.48
CA ILE A 109 -1.35 -3.13 5.30
C ILE A 109 -1.92 -2.32 6.46
N GLU A 110 -1.07 -1.55 7.14
CA GLU A 110 -1.47 -0.72 8.28
C GLU A 110 -2.48 0.36 7.86
N LYS A 111 -2.25 1.06 6.74
CA LYS A 111 -3.24 1.99 6.17
C LYS A 111 -4.57 1.33 5.83
N ASN A 112 -4.55 0.08 5.36
CA ASN A 112 -5.80 -0.64 5.10
C ASN A 112 -6.58 -0.92 6.40
N HIS A 113 -5.88 -1.17 7.51
CA HIS A 113 -6.50 -1.28 8.83
C HIS A 113 -6.99 0.06 9.37
N GLU A 114 -6.26 1.15 9.14
CA GLU A 114 -6.70 2.52 9.45
C GLU A 114 -8.00 2.87 8.69
N GLU A 115 -8.06 2.58 7.38
CA GLU A 115 -9.27 2.79 6.59
C GLU A 115 -10.45 1.95 7.08
N ALA A 116 -10.19 0.69 7.45
CA ALA A 116 -11.21 -0.16 8.06
C ALA A 116 -11.69 0.42 9.39
N PHE A 117 -10.80 1.00 10.20
CA PHE A 117 -11.17 1.72 11.42
C PHE A 117 -12.06 2.93 11.09
N ASP A 118 -11.66 3.78 10.15
CA ASP A 118 -12.39 4.98 9.78
C ASP A 118 -13.80 4.66 9.24
N LEU A 119 -13.96 3.54 8.53
CA LEU A 119 -15.24 3.09 7.99
C LEU A 119 -16.13 2.43 9.06
N CYS A 120 -15.54 1.66 9.98
CA CYS A 120 -16.28 0.83 10.92
C CYS A 120 -16.43 1.40 12.33
N VAL A 121 -15.64 2.39 12.73
CA VAL A 121 -15.66 2.96 14.09
C VAL A 121 -16.22 4.38 14.02
N LYS A 122 -17.34 4.60 14.71
CA LYS A 122 -18.06 5.88 14.75
C LYS A 122 -18.36 6.26 16.20
N GLY A 123 -18.91 7.46 16.39
CA GLY A 123 -19.28 7.99 17.70
C GLY A 123 -18.43 9.19 18.10
N GLU A 124 -18.85 9.85 19.19
CA GLU A 124 -18.27 11.10 19.67
C GLU A 124 -16.77 10.99 19.97
N ASN A 125 -16.34 9.86 20.56
CA ASN A 125 -14.94 9.64 20.92
C ASN A 125 -14.10 9.01 19.79
N ALA A 126 -14.67 8.72 18.62
CA ALA A 126 -13.94 8.01 17.54
C ALA A 126 -12.74 8.82 17.02
N SER A 127 -12.91 10.14 16.87
CA SER A 127 -11.81 11.03 16.45
C SER A 127 -10.73 11.15 17.52
N SER A 128 -11.11 11.25 18.79
CA SER A 128 -10.16 11.30 19.90
C SER A 128 -9.39 9.98 20.07
N LEU A 129 -10.09 8.85 19.86
CA LEU A 129 -9.46 7.52 19.85
C LEU A 129 -8.43 7.43 18.72
N LYS A 130 -8.78 7.86 17.51
CA LYS A 130 -7.86 7.89 16.37
C LYS A 130 -6.58 8.67 16.70
N LYS A 131 -6.72 9.88 17.21
CA LYS A 131 -5.59 10.71 17.63
C LYS A 131 -4.71 10.02 18.66
N LYS A 132 -5.31 9.38 19.67
CA LYS A 132 -4.57 8.66 20.71
C LYS A 132 -3.80 7.47 20.14
N ILE A 133 -4.37 6.74 19.17
CA ILE A 133 -3.69 5.65 18.45
C ILE A 133 -2.46 6.18 17.72
N ASP A 134 -2.62 7.27 16.97
CA ASP A 134 -1.55 7.92 16.21
C ASP A 134 -0.45 8.48 17.13
N GLU A 135 -0.83 9.09 18.26
CA GLU A 135 0.11 9.68 19.25
C GLU A 135 0.98 8.62 19.93
N ILE A 136 0.43 7.46 20.29
CA ILE A 136 1.18 6.39 20.94
C ILE A 136 1.90 5.50 19.92
N GLY A 137 1.46 5.52 18.65
CA GLY A 137 2.02 4.67 17.60
C GLY A 137 1.59 3.20 17.73
N ILE A 138 0.36 2.94 18.20
CA ILE A 138 -0.20 1.58 18.25
C ILE A 138 -0.77 1.23 16.88
N SER A 139 -0.58 -0.01 16.43
CA SER A 139 -1.19 -0.50 15.18
C SER A 139 -2.72 -0.56 15.26
N TYR A 140 -3.39 0.01 14.26
CA TYR A 140 -4.81 -0.11 13.96
C TYR A 140 -5.25 -1.56 13.85
N SER A 141 -4.40 -2.47 13.35
CA SER A 141 -4.70 -3.92 13.34
C SER A 141 -4.97 -4.45 14.76
N LEU A 142 -4.11 -4.09 15.72
CA LEU A 142 -4.25 -4.48 17.12
C LEU A 142 -5.49 -3.85 17.76
N VAL A 143 -5.68 -2.55 17.55
CA VAL A 143 -6.86 -1.82 18.06
C VAL A 143 -8.14 -2.46 17.54
N TYR A 144 -8.19 -2.76 16.25
CA TYR A 144 -9.37 -3.33 15.61
C TYR A 144 -9.66 -4.74 16.11
N LYS A 145 -8.62 -5.54 16.36
CA LYS A 145 -8.77 -6.84 17.03
C LYS A 145 -9.38 -6.68 18.43
N SER A 146 -8.87 -5.76 19.24
CA SER A 146 -9.40 -5.48 20.58
C SER A 146 -10.86 -5.00 20.54
N LEU A 147 -11.20 -4.13 19.60
CA LEU A 147 -12.59 -3.68 19.40
C LEU A 147 -13.51 -4.85 19.04
N ARG A 148 -13.09 -5.77 18.16
CA ARG A 148 -13.89 -6.96 17.82
C ARG A 148 -14.09 -7.89 19.01
N GLU A 149 -13.05 -8.10 19.82
CA GLU A 149 -13.18 -8.89 21.06
C GLU A 149 -14.20 -8.27 22.03
N LEU A 150 -14.21 -6.94 22.16
CA LEU A 150 -15.20 -6.22 22.96
C LEU A 150 -16.62 -6.37 22.39
N VAL A 151 -16.77 -6.30 21.06
CA VAL A 151 -18.05 -6.55 20.39
C VAL A 151 -18.54 -7.97 20.65
N SER A 152 -17.69 -8.99 20.49
CA SER A 152 -18.04 -10.39 20.77
C SER A 152 -18.49 -10.58 22.22
N LYS A 153 -17.75 -10.04 23.19
CA LYS A 153 -18.13 -10.08 24.61
C LYS A 153 -19.47 -9.38 24.89
N ALA A 154 -19.75 -8.28 24.17
CA ALA A 154 -21.01 -7.55 24.30
C ALA A 154 -22.21 -8.30 23.68
N ILE A 155 -21.95 -9.17 22.71
CA ILE A 155 -22.94 -10.08 22.11
C ILE A 155 -23.21 -11.26 23.04
N GLU A 156 -22.17 -11.90 23.59
CA GLU A 156 -22.30 -13.08 24.47
C GLU A 156 -22.97 -12.80 25.81
N LYS A 157 -22.88 -11.55 26.31
CA LYS A 157 -23.55 -11.13 27.56
C LYS A 157 -25.04 -10.77 27.39
N LYS A 158 -25.58 -10.83 26.17
CA LYS A 158 -27.00 -10.55 25.88
C LYS A 158 -27.75 -11.83 25.58
#